data_AF-A0A9E8N8N9-F1
#
_entry.id   AF-A0A9E8N8N9-F1
#
_cell.length_a   1.000
_cell.length_b   1.000
_cell.length_c   1.000
_cell.angle_alpha   90.00
_cell.angle_beta   90.00
_cell.angle_gamma   90.00
#
_symmetry.space_group_name_H-M   'P 1'
#
loop_
_entity.id
_entity.type
_entity.pdbx_description
1 polymer ?
#
loop_
_entity_poly.entity_id
_entity_poly.type
_entity_poly.pdbx_seq_one_letter_code
_entity_poly.pdbx_strand_id
1 'polypeptide(L)'
;MAKKDCAMLHYIKKIIAVEDYTVSCLFNTDEVKLVDLGAIVEKYKNINDGLISRLADKDYFKSVQLDSYGTPTWDNGVDFDPDNLYKLAKSKIATIQ
;
A
#
# COMPACT_ATOMS: atom_id res chain seq x y z
N MET A 1 5.87 6.16 -35.87
CA MET A 1 6.70 5.47 -34.87
C MET A 1 6.08 5.74 -33.51
N ALA A 2 5.25 4.84 -33.00
CA ALA A 2 4.65 5.00 -31.67
C ALA A 2 5.77 4.87 -30.63
N LYS A 3 5.91 5.86 -29.74
CA LYS A 3 6.76 5.70 -28.56
C LYS A 3 6.21 4.51 -27.79
N LYS A 4 7.05 3.50 -27.57
CA LYS A 4 6.78 2.45 -26.60
C LYS A 4 6.75 3.17 -25.26
N ASP A 5 5.57 3.35 -24.68
CA ASP A 5 5.45 3.88 -23.34
C ASP A 5 6.18 2.92 -22.41
N CYS A 6 7.43 3.25 -22.04
CA CYS A 6 8.09 2.60 -20.93
C CYS A 6 7.20 2.85 -19.72
N ALA A 7 6.56 1.80 -19.21
CA ALA A 7 5.68 1.90 -18.06
C ALA A 7 6.42 2.63 -16.93
N MET A 8 5.84 3.73 -16.44
CA MET A 8 6.40 4.42 -15.29
C MET A 8 6.27 3.51 -14.08
N LEU A 9 7.37 3.35 -13.34
CA LEU A 9 7.36 2.72 -12.02
C LEU A 9 6.70 3.67 -11.03
N HIS A 10 5.76 3.15 -10.25
CA HIS A 10 5.12 3.89 -9.17
C HIS A 10 5.88 3.69 -7.87
N TYR A 11 5.94 4.74 -7.06
CA TYR A 11 6.41 4.67 -5.67
C TYR A 11 5.59 5.62 -4.81
N ILE A 12 5.55 5.34 -3.50
CA ILE A 12 4.79 6.16 -2.55
C ILE A 12 5.73 7.25 -2.01
N LYS A 13 5.34 8.51 -2.18
CA LYS A 13 6.06 9.66 -1.60
C LYS A 13 5.75 9.85 -0.13
N LYS A 14 4.50 9.54 0.28
CA LYS A 14 4.02 9.78 1.64
C LYS A 14 2.82 8.91 1.99
N ILE A 15 2.84 8.36 3.21
CA ILE A 15 1.64 7.82 3.87
C ILE A 15 0.88 8.99 4.50
N ILE A 16 -0.37 9.17 4.09
CA ILE A 16 -1.24 10.27 4.55
C ILE A 16 -2.01 9.87 5.81
N ALA A 17 -2.56 8.65 5.81
CA ALA A 17 -3.34 8.10 6.91
C ALA A 17 -3.28 6.58 6.87
N VAL A 18 -3.39 5.95 8.04
CA VAL A 18 -3.49 4.49 8.19
C VAL A 18 -4.68 4.18 9.06
N GLU A 19 -5.62 3.43 8.51
CA GLU A 19 -6.80 2.91 9.19
C GLU A 19 -6.73 1.39 9.21
N ASP A 20 -7.77 0.73 9.74
CA ASP A 20 -7.85 -0.73 9.75
C ASP A 20 -7.70 -1.30 8.33
N TYR A 21 -6.55 -1.94 8.10
CA TYR A 21 -6.11 -2.59 6.85
C TYR A 21 -6.08 -1.68 5.60
N THR A 22 -6.17 -0.37 5.78
CA THR A 22 -6.25 0.59 4.69
C THR A 22 -5.19 1.68 4.84
N VAL A 23 -4.47 1.97 3.75
CA VAL A 23 -3.43 3.00 3.72
C VAL A 23 -3.77 4.03 2.65
N SER A 24 -3.86 5.31 3.05
CA SER A 24 -3.97 6.42 2.10
C SER A 24 -2.57 6.91 1.73
N CYS A 25 -2.25 6.89 0.43
CA CYS A 25 -0.89 7.12 -0.06
C CYS A 25 -0.87 8.22 -1.12
N LEU A 26 0.11 9.12 -1.04
CA LEU A 26 0.49 10.02 -2.12
C LEU A 26 1.53 9.32 -3.00
N PHE A 27 1.20 9.05 -4.25
CA PHE A 27 2.12 8.43 -5.21
C PHE A 27 2.96 9.48 -5.95
N ASN A 28 4.04 9.03 -6.60
CA ASN A 28 4.91 9.85 -7.45
C ASN A 28 4.19 10.52 -8.63
N THR A 29 2.98 10.07 -8.98
CA THR A 29 2.08 10.69 -9.97
C THR A 29 1.26 11.86 -9.43
N ASP A 30 1.48 12.26 -8.17
CA ASP A 30 0.68 13.25 -7.44
C ASP A 30 -0.76 12.81 -7.12
N GLU A 31 -1.14 11.59 -7.48
CA GLU A 31 -2.42 11.00 -7.09
C GLU A 31 -2.41 10.54 -5.63
N VAL A 32 -3.47 10.90 -4.91
CA VAL A 32 -3.81 10.28 -3.63
C VAL A 32 -4.71 9.08 -3.88
N LYS A 33 -4.24 7.89 -3.53
CA LYS A 33 -5.01 6.65 -3.65
C LYS A 33 -5.19 5.95 -2.32
N LEU A 34 -6.29 5.22 -2.23
CA LEU A 34 -6.64 4.38 -1.09
C LEU A 34 -6.28 2.93 -1.40
N VAL A 35 -5.31 2.40 -0.67
CA VAL A 35 -4.87 1.00 -0.75
C VAL A 35 -5.60 0.20 0.33
N ASP A 36 -6.47 -0.72 -0.08
CA ASP A 36 -7.18 -1.64 0.83
C ASP A 36 -6.50 -3.01 0.79
N LEU A 37 -5.89 -3.41 1.91
CA LEU A 37 -5.21 -4.69 2.09
C LEU A 37 -6.08 -5.70 2.86
N GLY A 38 -7.33 -5.36 3.19
CA GLY A 38 -8.20 -6.18 4.03
C GLY A 38 -8.41 -7.59 3.48
N ALA A 39 -8.61 -7.73 2.17
CA ALA A 39 -8.76 -9.03 1.53
C ALA A 39 -7.47 -9.89 1.60
N ILE A 40 -6.29 -9.26 1.54
CA ILE A 40 -5.00 -9.94 1.68
C ILE A 40 -4.81 -10.39 3.13
N VAL A 41 -5.02 -9.49 4.09
CA VAL A 41 -4.94 -9.81 5.51
C VAL A 41 -5.90 -10.94 5.87
N GLU A 42 -7.16 -10.88 5.43
CA GLU A 42 -8.15 -11.94 5.70
C GLU A 42 -7.73 -13.29 5.14
N LYS A 43 -7.17 -13.30 3.92
CA LYS A 43 -6.70 -14.53 3.26
C LYS A 43 -5.56 -15.19 4.03
N TYR A 44 -4.67 -14.41 4.64
CA TYR A 44 -3.43 -14.91 5.23
C TYR A 44 -3.37 -14.88 6.76
N LYS A 45 -4.36 -14.30 7.46
CA LYS A 45 -4.31 -14.16 8.94
C LYS A 45 -4.12 -15.47 9.70
N ASN A 46 -4.54 -16.61 9.13
CA ASN A 46 -4.51 -17.92 9.81
C ASN A 46 -3.29 -18.78 9.46
N ILE A 47 -2.36 -18.32 8.61
CA ILE A 47 -1.20 -19.14 8.21
C ILE A 47 -0.09 -19.18 9.26
N ASN A 48 -0.13 -18.27 10.25
CA ASN A 48 0.80 -18.19 11.38
C ASN A 48 2.29 -18.25 10.99
N ASP A 49 2.66 -17.50 9.95
CA ASP A 49 4.02 -17.44 9.40
C ASP A 49 4.92 -16.40 10.08
N GLY A 50 4.37 -15.56 10.97
CA GLY A 50 5.09 -14.43 11.57
C GLY A 50 5.41 -13.28 10.60
N LEU A 51 5.01 -13.41 9.34
CA LEU A 51 5.21 -12.42 8.27
C LEU A 51 3.88 -11.74 7.96
N ILE A 52 3.18 -12.16 6.91
CA ILE A 52 1.95 -11.51 6.46
C ILE A 52 0.80 -11.73 7.45
N SER A 53 0.80 -12.86 8.18
CA SER A 53 -0.22 -13.13 9.20
C SER A 53 -0.17 -12.13 10.36
N ARG A 54 0.99 -11.53 10.65
CA ARG A 54 1.15 -10.50 11.69
C ARG A 54 0.36 -9.23 11.36
N LEU A 55 0.10 -8.96 10.08
CA LEU A 55 -0.70 -7.81 9.64
C LEU A 55 -2.19 -7.91 10.03
N ALA A 56 -2.65 -9.06 10.56
CA ALA A 56 -3.98 -9.20 11.14
C ALA A 56 -4.12 -8.50 12.50
N ASP A 57 -3.01 -8.20 13.17
CA ASP A 57 -3.00 -7.28 14.30
C ASP A 57 -3.09 -5.85 13.75
N LYS A 58 -4.14 -5.13 14.12
CA LYS A 58 -4.42 -3.77 13.62
C LYS A 58 -3.41 -2.74 14.10
N ASP A 59 -2.91 -2.88 15.32
CA ASP A 59 -1.93 -1.96 15.88
C ASP A 59 -0.57 -2.18 15.22
N TYR A 60 -0.23 -3.44 14.95
CA TYR A 60 0.94 -3.77 14.13
C TYR A 60 0.77 -3.30 12.68
N PHE A 61 -0.39 -3.51 12.05
CA PHE A 61 -0.66 -3.00 10.71
C PHE A 61 -0.41 -1.48 10.63
N LYS A 62 -0.83 -0.74 11.65
CA LYS A 62 -0.65 0.72 11.74
C LYS A 62 0.81 1.16 11.90
N SER A 63 1.74 0.24 12.21
CA SER A 63 3.17 0.55 12.30
C SER A 63 3.89 0.63 10.94
N VAL A 64 3.16 0.53 9.83
CA VAL A 64 3.70 0.62 8.47
C VAL A 64 4.56 1.87 8.28
N GLN A 65 5.70 1.71 7.61
CA GLN A 65 6.61 2.79 7.25
C GLN A 65 6.92 2.73 5.76
N LEU A 66 7.51 3.79 5.22
CA LEU A 66 8.11 3.76 3.89
C LEU A 66 9.61 3.51 4.01
N ASP A 67 10.13 2.60 3.22
CA ASP A 67 11.58 2.49 3.03
C ASP A 67 12.13 3.64 2.14
N SER A 68 13.43 3.60 1.85
CA SER A 68 14.09 4.61 1.01
C SER A 68 13.64 4.62 -0.46
N TYR A 69 12.90 3.60 -0.90
CA TYR A 69 12.39 3.46 -2.26
C TYR A 69 10.90 3.84 -2.36
N GLY A 70 10.26 4.21 -1.25
CA GLY A 70 8.82 4.49 -1.22
C GLY A 70 7.96 3.22 -1.20
N THR A 71 8.50 2.12 -0.68
CA THR A 71 7.80 0.85 -0.46
C THR A 71 7.22 0.82 0.96
N PRO A 72 5.92 0.53 1.12
CA PRO A 72 5.35 0.30 2.44
C PRO A 72 5.88 -1.00 3.03
N THR A 73 6.45 -0.92 4.23
CA THR A 73 7.13 -2.02 4.90
C THR A 73 6.82 -2.04 6.40
N TRP A 74 6.96 -3.21 7.01
CA TRP A 74 6.86 -3.46 8.45
C TRP A 74 8.18 -4.02 9.00
N ASP A 75 8.37 -3.97 10.32
CA ASP A 75 9.64 -4.34 10.98
C ASP A 75 10.03 -5.83 10.84
N ASN A 76 9.07 -6.69 10.47
CA ASN A 76 9.30 -8.09 10.15
C ASN A 76 9.71 -8.35 8.69
N GLY A 77 9.95 -7.32 7.89
CA GLY A 77 10.41 -7.43 6.50
C GLY A 77 9.30 -7.69 5.49
N VAL A 78 8.03 -7.65 5.89
CA VAL A 78 6.91 -7.65 4.93
C VAL A 78 6.91 -6.30 4.20
N ASP A 79 6.78 -6.36 2.88
CA ASP A 79 6.59 -5.21 2.02
C ASP A 79 5.51 -5.47 0.97
N PHE A 80 5.06 -4.40 0.31
CA PHE A 80 4.19 -4.51 -0.86
C PHE A 80 4.70 -3.63 -1.98
N ASP A 81 4.95 -4.25 -3.13
CA ASP A 81 5.34 -3.56 -4.36
C ASP A 81 4.38 -2.39 -4.69
N PRO A 82 4.86 -1.13 -4.68
CA PRO A 82 4.03 0.05 -4.95
C PRO A 82 3.38 0.05 -6.32
N ASP A 83 3.95 -0.60 -7.34
CA ASP A 83 3.32 -0.72 -8.65
C ASP A 83 2.08 -1.59 -8.61
N ASN A 84 2.11 -2.68 -7.83
CA ASN A 84 0.94 -3.53 -7.64
C ASN A 84 -0.11 -2.83 -6.78
N LEU A 85 0.32 -2.10 -5.76
CA LEU A 85 -0.60 -1.28 -4.96
C LEU A 85 -1.29 -0.21 -5.81
N TYR A 86 -0.56 0.47 -6.71
CA TYR A 86 -1.14 1.50 -7.57
C TYR A 86 -2.28 0.97 -8.45
N LYS A 87 -2.10 -0.24 -9.00
CA LYS A 87 -3.09 -0.92 -9.85
C LYS A 87 -4.33 -1.38 -9.08
N LEU A 88 -4.14 -1.77 -7.81
CA LEU A 88 -5.21 -2.23 -6.93
C LEU A 88 -5.98 -1.07 -6.29
N ALA A 89 -5.32 0.06 -6.09
CA ALA A 89 -5.83 1.15 -5.29
C ALA A 89 -6.92 1.95 -6.01
N LYS A 90 -7.90 2.40 -5.23
CA LYS A 90 -8.97 3.28 -5.73
C LYS A 90 -8.50 4.72 -5.61
N SER A 91 -8.72 5.52 -6.65
CA SER A 91 -8.50 6.96 -6.55
C SER A 91 -9.47 7.54 -5.53
N LYS A 92 -8.97 8.39 -4.62
CA LYS A 92 -9.84 9.10 -3.69
C LYS A 92 -10.57 10.17 -4.49
N ILE A 93 -11.82 9.91 -4.87
CA ILE A 93 -12.67 10.95 -5.46
C ILE A 93 -12.92 11.96 -4.35
N ALA A 94 -12.53 13.21 -4.57
CA ALA A 94 -12.92 14.31 -3.70
C ALA A 94 -14.45 14.39 -3.73
N THR A 95 -15.12 13.82 -2.71
CA THR A 95 -16.53 14.11 -2.49
C THR A 95 -16.57 15.57 -2.04
N ILE A 96 -16.92 16.46 -2.96
CA ILE A 96 -17.35 17.81 -2.63
C ILE A 96 -18.65 17.62 -1.84
N GLN A 97 -18.58 17.82 -0.51
CA GLN A 97 -19.75 18.09 0.32
C GLN A 97 -19.94 19.60 0.38
#